data_AF-S3VEZ2-F1
#
_entry.id   AF-S3VEZ2-F1
#
_cell.length_a   1.000
_cell.length_b   1.000
_cell.length_c   1.000
_cell.angle_alpha   90.00
_cell.angle_beta   90.00
_cell.angle_gamma   90.00
#
_symmetry.space_group_name_H-M   'P 1'
#
loop_
_entity.id
_entity.type
_entity.pdbx_description
1 polymer ?
#
loop_
_entity_poly.entity_id
_entity_poly.type
_entity_poly.pdbx_seq_one_letter_code
_entity_poly.pdbx_strand_id
1 'polypeptide(L)'
;MKTANIWHITSGAEFPVHIWKHPRINIELRKVILKDYKTIELDPQDINVFYVNTQIKEWNEIKDDFLKRFELHPFVALIIIVSPDAEEIFPKLSPKGKSEVLENPVQPRTLRIILDRVIQTEFFKLIANEIGNSCLANVGFFEGVFELANKEYQDAHKANAALHAILEFEAKIKKNNEDINKAIERVNELKNQELLTLHERLKVSEIIDNLKTMELKHALELRKATERALEYSSIEEIEMNRILEAQTKLFAYTEQEIRELVEENKRLRKELGLPEHT
;
A
#
# COMPACT_ATOMS: atom_id res chain seq x y z
N MET A 1 -5.77 39.38 -39.50
CA MET A 1 -6.09 38.67 -40.75
C MET A 1 -4.91 38.89 -41.68
N LYS A 2 -4.24 37.83 -42.19
CA LYS A 2 -3.01 38.02 -42.97
C LYS A 2 -3.31 38.66 -44.34
N THR A 3 -2.40 39.47 -44.83
CA THR A 3 -2.55 40.21 -46.08
C THR A 3 -1.62 39.63 -47.14
N ALA A 4 -2.11 39.50 -48.37
CA ALA A 4 -1.33 39.15 -49.54
C ALA A 4 -1.23 40.39 -50.44
N ASN A 5 -0.03 40.95 -50.53
CA ASN A 5 0.29 42.10 -51.36
C ASN A 5 0.74 41.63 -52.75
N ILE A 6 -0.09 41.92 -53.75
CA ILE A 6 0.26 41.73 -55.16
C ILE A 6 0.82 43.06 -55.67
N TRP A 7 2.13 43.11 -55.86
CA TRP A 7 2.85 44.27 -56.37
C TRP A 7 2.84 44.23 -57.90
N HIS A 8 1.95 45.00 -58.50
CA HIS A 8 1.88 45.16 -59.95
C HIS A 8 2.87 46.24 -60.40
N ILE A 9 3.98 45.81 -60.95
CA ILE A 9 5.06 46.65 -61.45
C ILE A 9 4.92 46.76 -62.97
N THR A 10 4.65 47.95 -63.49
CA THR A 10 4.33 48.14 -64.93
C THR A 10 4.71 49.53 -65.44
N SER A 11 4.98 49.62 -66.75
CA SER A 11 5.16 50.89 -67.47
C SER A 11 3.84 51.50 -67.99
N GLY A 12 2.69 50.84 -67.79
CA GLY A 12 1.39 51.39 -68.19
C GLY A 12 0.27 50.38 -68.47
N ALA A 13 0.54 49.08 -68.45
CA ALA A 13 -0.47 48.06 -68.66
C ALA A 13 -1.43 47.91 -67.46
N GLU A 14 -2.66 47.48 -67.72
CA GLU A 14 -3.61 47.11 -66.67
C GLU A 14 -3.33 45.70 -66.13
N PHE A 15 -3.70 45.47 -64.87
CA PHE A 15 -3.58 44.15 -64.27
C PHE A 15 -4.70 43.24 -64.84
N PRO A 16 -4.38 42.06 -65.38
CA PRO A 16 -5.34 41.29 -66.18
C PRO A 16 -6.43 40.57 -65.36
N VAL A 17 -6.43 40.69 -64.04
CA VAL A 17 -7.34 39.96 -63.13
C VAL A 17 -7.98 40.92 -62.13
N HIS A 18 -9.28 40.83 -61.94
CA HIS A 18 -9.96 41.56 -60.86
C HIS A 18 -9.65 40.91 -59.51
N ILE A 19 -9.37 41.72 -58.49
CA ILE A 19 -9.12 41.24 -57.12
C ILE A 19 -10.35 40.44 -56.66
N TRP A 20 -10.13 39.18 -56.28
CA TRP A 20 -11.17 38.32 -55.73
C TRP A 20 -11.12 38.32 -54.21
N LYS A 21 -12.27 38.06 -53.58
CA LYS A 21 -12.33 37.82 -52.13
C LYS A 21 -11.78 36.43 -51.84
N HIS A 22 -10.73 36.34 -51.04
CA HIS A 22 -10.24 35.08 -50.49
C HIS A 22 -10.82 34.87 -49.09
N PRO A 23 -11.28 33.66 -48.73
CA PRO A 23 -12.04 33.42 -47.50
C PRO A 23 -11.24 33.65 -46.20
N ARG A 24 -9.90 33.60 -46.25
CA ARG A 24 -9.03 33.66 -45.07
C ARG A 24 -7.95 34.73 -45.11
N ILE A 25 -7.78 35.39 -46.26
CA ILE A 25 -6.63 36.28 -46.55
C ILE A 25 -7.18 37.54 -47.21
N ASN A 26 -6.68 38.70 -46.82
CA ASN A 26 -6.99 39.95 -47.50
C ASN A 26 -6.04 40.11 -48.70
N ILE A 27 -6.55 40.27 -49.92
CA ILE A 27 -5.72 40.44 -51.12
C ILE A 27 -5.70 41.93 -51.49
N GLU A 28 -4.52 42.53 -51.50
CA GLU A 28 -4.30 43.93 -51.86
C GLU A 28 -3.49 44.01 -53.16
N LEU A 29 -3.99 44.78 -54.14
CA LEU A 29 -3.24 45.09 -55.35
C LEU A 29 -2.55 46.44 -55.19
N ARG A 30 -1.22 46.44 -55.20
CA ARG A 30 -0.39 47.64 -55.09
C ARG A 30 0.25 47.92 -56.44
N LYS A 31 -0.13 49.02 -57.08
CA LYS A 31 0.42 49.42 -58.38
C LYS A 31 1.67 50.26 -58.18
N VAL A 32 2.77 49.88 -58.83
CA VAL A 32 4.06 50.55 -58.78
C VAL A 32 4.56 50.76 -60.21
N ILE A 33 5.14 51.92 -60.48
CA ILE A 33 5.73 52.21 -61.79
C ILE A 33 7.04 51.42 -61.91
N LEU A 34 7.34 50.88 -63.10
CA LEU A 34 8.55 50.07 -63.33
C LEU A 34 9.85 50.75 -62.88
N LYS A 35 9.94 52.08 -62.89
CA LYS A 35 11.12 52.85 -62.43
C LYS A 35 11.24 52.96 -60.91
N ASP A 36 10.13 52.83 -60.20
CA ASP A 36 10.02 53.05 -58.76
C ASP A 36 9.99 51.74 -57.95
N TYR A 37 10.31 50.60 -58.57
CA TYR A 37 10.36 49.29 -57.88
C TYR A 37 11.25 49.28 -56.63
N LYS A 38 12.16 50.26 -56.50
CA LYS A 38 13.06 50.41 -55.36
C LYS A 38 12.40 50.93 -54.09
N THR A 39 11.22 51.54 -54.18
CA THR A 39 10.50 52.06 -53.01
C THR A 39 9.64 51.01 -52.31
N ILE A 40 9.68 49.76 -52.78
CA ILE A 40 8.88 48.68 -52.23
C ILE A 40 9.48 48.22 -50.90
N GLU A 41 8.68 48.34 -49.85
CA GLU A 41 8.97 47.81 -48.51
C GLU A 41 8.19 46.51 -48.30
N LEU A 42 8.88 45.49 -47.79
CA LEU A 42 8.34 44.15 -47.59
C LEU A 42 8.14 43.88 -46.09
N ASP A 43 6.90 43.58 -45.70
CA ASP A 43 6.60 43.14 -44.33
C ASP A 43 6.82 41.62 -44.20
N PRO A 44 7.52 41.14 -43.16
CA PRO A 44 7.67 39.71 -42.85
C PRO A 44 6.38 38.93 -42.59
N GLN A 45 5.30 39.62 -42.19
CA GLN A 45 4.01 38.99 -41.86
C GLN A 45 3.07 38.85 -43.07
N ASP A 46 3.38 39.58 -44.15
CA ASP A 46 2.59 39.62 -45.37
C ASP A 46 3.14 38.69 -46.46
N ILE A 47 2.24 38.20 -47.31
CA ILE A 47 2.61 37.41 -48.48
C ILE A 47 2.84 38.37 -49.64
N ASN A 48 4.10 38.54 -50.08
CA ASN A 48 4.43 39.48 -51.16
C ASN A 48 4.65 38.74 -52.49
N VAL A 49 3.81 39.03 -53.49
CA VAL A 49 3.92 38.51 -54.85
C VAL A 49 4.21 39.66 -55.81
N PHE A 50 5.24 39.53 -56.64
CA PHE A 50 5.55 40.51 -57.68
C PHE A 50 4.94 40.08 -59.01
N TYR A 51 4.28 41.01 -59.67
CA TYR A 51 3.81 40.86 -61.04
C TYR A 51 4.43 41.98 -61.88
N VAL A 52 5.46 41.64 -62.64
CA VAL A 52 6.29 42.56 -63.44
C VAL A 52 5.87 42.46 -64.89
N ASN A 53 5.21 43.49 -65.42
CA ASN A 53 4.90 43.60 -66.84
C ASN A 53 5.93 44.51 -67.50
N THR A 54 6.73 43.96 -68.41
CA THR A 54 7.92 44.62 -68.97
C THR A 54 8.18 44.15 -70.39
N GLN A 55 8.77 45.00 -71.22
CA GLN A 55 9.37 44.59 -72.50
C GLN A 55 10.82 44.11 -72.30
N ILE A 56 11.41 43.44 -73.30
CA ILE A 56 12.79 42.92 -73.18
C ILE A 56 13.84 44.01 -72.94
N LYS A 57 13.68 45.19 -73.51
CA LYS A 57 14.60 46.33 -73.32
C LYS A 57 14.59 46.82 -71.88
N GLU A 58 13.38 47.08 -71.36
CA GLU A 58 13.18 47.54 -69.99
C GLU A 58 13.61 46.48 -68.96
N TRP A 59 13.36 45.20 -69.25
CA TRP A 59 13.76 44.09 -68.38
C TRP A 59 15.29 44.03 -68.26
N ASN A 60 16.01 44.10 -69.38
CA ASN A 60 17.47 44.03 -69.37
C ASN A 60 18.11 45.20 -68.60
N GLU A 61 17.45 46.35 -68.50
CA GLU A 61 17.93 47.50 -67.72
C GLU A 61 17.80 47.27 -66.20
N ILE A 62 16.74 46.61 -65.75
CA ILE A 62 16.44 46.44 -64.31
C ILE A 62 16.82 45.05 -63.77
N LYS A 63 16.99 44.05 -64.62
CA LYS A 63 17.10 42.62 -64.27
C LYS A 63 18.09 42.37 -63.15
N ASP A 64 19.33 42.82 -63.30
CA ASP A 64 20.41 42.47 -62.37
C ASP A 64 20.20 43.05 -60.98
N ASP A 65 19.66 44.27 -60.89
CA ASP A 65 19.37 44.93 -59.61
C ASP A 65 18.09 44.36 -58.97
N PHE A 66 17.06 44.10 -59.77
CA PHE A 66 15.79 43.54 -59.32
C PHE A 66 15.97 42.13 -58.76
N LEU A 67 16.68 41.25 -59.48
CA LEU A 67 16.93 39.87 -59.04
C LEU A 67 17.80 39.84 -57.77
N LYS A 68 18.88 40.64 -57.71
CA LYS A 68 19.71 40.74 -56.49
C LYS A 68 18.91 41.15 -55.26
N ARG A 69 17.93 42.05 -55.43
CA ARG A 69 17.14 42.57 -54.32
C ARG A 69 16.03 41.63 -53.86
N PHE A 70 15.36 40.95 -54.78
CA PHE A 70 14.12 40.22 -54.48
C PHE A 70 14.17 38.71 -54.67
N GLU A 71 15.05 38.17 -55.52
CA GLU A 71 15.07 36.74 -55.85
C GLU A 71 15.41 35.86 -54.63
N LEU A 72 16.34 36.32 -53.80
CA LEU A 72 16.79 35.62 -52.59
C LEU A 72 16.06 36.09 -51.32
N HIS A 73 15.12 37.02 -51.44
CA HIS A 73 14.49 37.60 -50.27
C HIS A 73 13.49 36.60 -49.63
N PRO A 74 13.57 36.36 -48.31
CA PRO A 74 12.75 35.34 -47.65
C PRO A 74 11.25 35.66 -47.71
N PHE A 75 10.87 36.94 -47.71
CA PHE A 75 9.47 37.40 -47.67
C PHE A 75 8.82 37.57 -49.05
N VAL A 76 9.54 37.24 -50.12
CA VAL A 76 9.00 37.23 -51.48
C VAL A 76 8.51 35.83 -51.79
N ALA A 77 7.24 35.72 -52.13
CA ALA A 77 6.57 34.46 -52.43
C ALA A 77 6.87 33.99 -53.86
N LEU A 78 6.64 34.87 -54.83
CA LEU A 78 6.84 34.61 -56.26
C LEU A 78 7.05 35.92 -57.02
N ILE A 79 7.88 35.86 -58.07
CA ILE A 79 8.06 36.92 -59.07
C ILE A 79 7.51 36.41 -60.39
N ILE A 80 6.44 37.00 -60.89
CA ILE A 80 5.84 36.71 -62.19
C ILE A 80 6.31 37.77 -63.17
N ILE A 81 7.08 37.40 -64.18
CA ILE A 81 7.53 38.28 -65.26
C ILE A 81 6.66 38.04 -66.48
N VAL A 82 6.03 39.10 -66.97
CA VAL A 82 5.13 39.06 -68.13
C VAL A 82 5.72 39.91 -69.24
N SER A 83 6.01 39.28 -70.37
CA SER A 83 6.60 39.92 -71.54
C SER A 83 6.10 39.25 -72.82
N PRO A 84 5.94 39.98 -73.94
CA PRO A 84 5.79 39.38 -75.27
C PRO A 84 6.99 38.51 -75.67
N ASP A 85 8.18 38.84 -75.18
CA ASP A 85 9.45 38.16 -75.49
C ASP A 85 9.81 37.09 -74.43
N ALA A 86 8.80 36.39 -73.90
CA ALA A 86 8.95 35.45 -72.78
C ALA A 86 9.99 34.34 -73.06
N GLU A 87 10.04 33.83 -74.31
CA GLU A 87 10.98 32.79 -74.74
C GLU A 87 12.45 33.21 -74.63
N GLU A 88 12.75 34.51 -74.81
CA GLU A 88 14.11 35.03 -74.70
C GLU A 88 14.54 35.35 -73.25
N ILE A 89 13.56 35.55 -72.37
CA ILE A 89 13.79 35.88 -70.95
C ILE A 89 13.93 34.61 -70.11
N PHE A 90 13.12 33.59 -70.39
CA PHE A 90 13.10 32.32 -69.65
C PHE A 90 14.49 31.66 -69.47
N PRO A 91 15.31 31.45 -70.52
CA PRO A 91 16.61 30.81 -70.38
C PRO A 91 17.65 31.64 -69.62
N LYS A 92 17.38 32.94 -69.39
CA LYS A 92 18.29 33.87 -68.71
C LYS A 92 18.01 33.96 -67.20
N LEU A 93 17.05 33.19 -66.68
CA LEU A 93 16.68 33.13 -65.27
C LEU A 93 17.29 31.91 -64.57
N SER A 94 17.45 32.02 -63.26
CA SER A 94 17.96 30.92 -62.45
C SER A 94 16.91 29.79 -62.37
N PRO A 95 17.27 28.52 -62.65
CA PRO A 95 16.35 27.40 -62.50
C PRO A 95 15.96 27.11 -61.04
N LYS A 96 16.63 27.75 -60.07
CA LYS A 96 16.31 27.69 -58.63
C LYS A 96 15.65 28.97 -58.09
N GLY A 97 15.41 29.96 -58.95
CA GLY A 97 14.83 31.25 -58.57
C GLY A 97 13.33 31.14 -58.25
N LYS A 98 12.81 32.07 -57.46
CA LYS A 98 11.36 32.24 -57.22
C LYS A 98 10.65 32.97 -58.38
N SER A 99 11.16 32.83 -59.59
CA SER A 99 10.71 33.59 -60.76
C SER A 99 10.03 32.70 -61.78
N GLU A 100 8.81 33.07 -62.18
CA GLU A 100 8.07 32.46 -63.29
C GLU A 100 7.91 33.48 -64.42
N VAL A 101 8.01 33.02 -65.67
CA VAL A 101 7.81 33.86 -66.86
C VAL A 101 6.53 33.44 -67.55
N LEU A 102 5.69 34.41 -67.89
CA LEU A 102 4.46 34.20 -68.65
C LEU A 102 4.50 35.02 -69.94
N GLU A 103 4.03 34.42 -71.03
CA GLU A 103 3.85 35.09 -72.30
C GLU A 103 2.63 36.03 -72.27
N ASN A 104 2.76 37.22 -72.85
CA ASN A 104 1.69 38.21 -72.95
C ASN A 104 0.94 38.02 -74.30
N PRO A 105 -0.40 37.85 -74.36
CA PRO A 105 -1.40 38.03 -73.30
C PRO A 105 -1.59 36.84 -72.37
N VAL A 106 -1.53 37.12 -71.06
CA VAL A 106 -1.76 36.12 -70.01
C VAL A 106 -3.26 35.84 -69.88
N GLN A 107 -3.64 34.57 -69.94
CA GLN A 107 -5.02 34.16 -69.66
C GLN A 107 -5.37 34.43 -68.18
N PRO A 108 -6.42 35.22 -67.89
CA PRO A 108 -6.77 35.61 -66.51
C PRO A 108 -7.03 34.42 -65.57
N ARG A 109 -7.58 33.32 -66.11
CA ARG A 109 -7.86 32.10 -65.34
C ARG A 109 -6.58 31.42 -64.87
N THR A 110 -5.56 31.36 -65.73
CA THR A 110 -4.27 30.75 -65.42
C THR A 110 -3.52 31.57 -64.38
N LEU A 111 -3.46 32.89 -64.55
CA LEU A 111 -2.84 33.77 -63.56
C LEU A 111 -3.52 33.67 -62.19
N ARG A 112 -4.86 33.60 -62.17
CA ARG A 112 -5.60 33.43 -60.91
C ARG A 112 -5.25 32.13 -60.20
N ILE A 113 -5.12 31.01 -60.93
CA ILE A 113 -4.75 29.72 -60.35
C ILE A 113 -3.33 29.77 -59.76
N ILE A 114 -2.38 30.36 -60.49
CA ILE A 114 -0.99 30.52 -60.02
C ILE A 114 -0.98 31.34 -58.72
N LEU A 115 -1.61 32.51 -58.73
CA LEU A 115 -1.68 33.39 -57.57
C LEU A 115 -2.36 32.72 -56.37
N ASP A 116 -3.49 32.05 -56.57
CA ASP A 116 -4.21 31.36 -55.50
C ASP A 116 -3.37 30.23 -54.89
N ARG A 117 -2.68 29.45 -55.72
CA ARG A 117 -1.80 28.38 -55.27
C ARG A 117 -0.61 28.90 -54.46
N VAL A 118 0.01 29.99 -54.91
CA VAL A 118 1.15 30.63 -54.24
C VAL A 118 0.71 31.21 -52.89
N ILE A 119 -0.39 31.98 -52.88
CA ILE A 119 -0.94 32.60 -51.67
C ILE A 119 -1.29 31.53 -50.64
N GLN A 120 -1.95 30.43 -51.05
CA GLN A 120 -2.27 29.33 -50.13
C GLN A 120 -1.01 28.66 -49.58
N THR A 121 -0.02 28.37 -50.43
CA THR A 121 1.20 27.68 -50.01
C THR A 121 2.00 28.50 -49.00
N GLU A 122 2.17 29.80 -49.26
CA GLU A 122 2.86 30.69 -48.32
C GLU A 122 2.08 30.91 -47.03
N PHE A 123 0.76 31.01 -47.10
CA PHE A 123 -0.09 31.07 -45.91
C PHE A 123 0.09 29.83 -45.02
N PHE A 124 0.13 28.63 -45.60
CA PHE A 124 0.37 27.40 -44.84
C PHE A 124 1.77 27.35 -44.22
N LYS A 125 2.81 27.79 -44.93
CA LYS A 125 4.17 27.90 -44.37
C LYS A 125 4.21 28.85 -43.18
N LEU A 126 3.58 30.02 -43.31
CA LEU A 126 3.50 31.01 -42.24
C LEU A 126 2.77 30.44 -41.00
N ILE A 127 1.65 29.75 -41.20
CA ILE A 127 0.92 29.09 -40.09
C ILE A 127 1.77 27.98 -39.47
N ALA A 128 2.43 27.15 -40.28
CA ALA A 128 3.26 26.06 -39.77
C ALA A 128 4.41 26.59 -38.90
N ASN A 129 5.04 27.69 -39.32
CA ASN A 129 6.07 28.35 -38.52
C ASN A 129 5.49 28.97 -37.24
N GLU A 130 4.31 29.59 -37.29
CA GLU A 130 3.65 30.19 -36.14
C GLU A 130 3.23 29.13 -35.10
N ILE A 131 2.64 28.02 -35.56
CA ILE A 131 2.34 26.84 -34.75
C ILE A 131 3.64 26.25 -34.18
N GLY A 132 4.68 26.09 -35.00
CA GLY A 132 5.97 25.57 -34.57
C GLY A 132 6.58 26.40 -33.45
N ASN A 133 6.62 27.73 -33.62
CA ASN A 133 7.12 28.65 -32.61
C ASN A 133 6.27 28.64 -31.34
N SER A 134 4.94 28.56 -31.46
CA SER A 134 4.02 28.43 -30.32
C SER A 134 4.22 27.10 -29.57
N CYS A 135 4.39 26.00 -30.30
CA CYS A 135 4.73 24.70 -29.70
C CYS A 135 6.04 24.79 -28.94
N LEU A 136 7.11 25.32 -29.55
CA LEU A 136 8.42 25.51 -28.90
C LEU A 136 8.34 26.37 -27.65
N ALA A 137 7.56 27.47 -27.67
CA ALA A 137 7.34 28.31 -26.51
C ALA A 137 6.62 27.58 -25.37
N ASN A 138 5.71 26.65 -25.72
CA ASN A 138 4.93 25.88 -24.76
C ASN A 138 5.59 24.55 -24.35
N VAL A 139 6.70 24.13 -24.96
CA VAL A 139 7.41 22.89 -24.58
C VAL A 139 7.75 22.89 -23.10
N GLY A 140 8.28 24.00 -22.57
CA GLY A 140 8.61 24.10 -21.14
C GLY A 140 7.39 23.99 -20.22
N PHE A 141 6.21 24.45 -20.67
CA PHE A 141 4.96 24.26 -19.93
C PHE A 141 4.53 22.78 -19.94
N PHE A 142 4.55 22.14 -21.11
CA PHE A 142 4.21 20.72 -21.22
C PHE A 142 5.18 19.83 -20.44
N GLU A 143 6.49 20.09 -20.50
CA GLU A 143 7.50 19.40 -19.69
C GLU A 143 7.21 19.55 -18.19
N GLY A 144 6.88 20.75 -17.70
CA GLY A 144 6.51 20.96 -16.30
C GLY A 144 5.25 20.20 -15.87
N VAL A 145 4.23 20.14 -16.73
CA VAL A 145 3.01 19.34 -16.47
C VAL A 145 3.31 17.84 -16.47
N PHE A 146 4.14 17.35 -17.40
CA PHE A 146 4.56 15.96 -17.44
C PHE A 146 5.39 15.57 -16.22
N GLU A 147 6.30 16.44 -15.78
CA GLU A 147 7.10 16.23 -14.58
C GLU A 147 6.22 16.16 -13.33
N LEU A 148 5.23 17.06 -13.21
CA LEU A 148 4.26 17.03 -12.11
C LEU A 148 3.41 15.75 -12.12
N ALA A 149 2.89 15.35 -13.28
CA ALA A 149 2.10 14.13 -13.42
C ALA A 149 2.92 12.87 -13.10
N ASN A 150 4.20 12.82 -13.52
CA ASN A 150 5.08 11.71 -13.22
C ASN A 150 5.42 11.65 -11.72
N LYS A 151 5.58 12.81 -11.07
CA LYS A 151 5.80 12.90 -9.62
C LYS A 151 4.59 12.41 -8.83
N GLU A 152 3.37 12.82 -9.21
CA GLU A 152 2.13 12.32 -8.60
C GLU A 152 1.97 10.80 -8.81
N TYR A 153 2.32 10.29 -9.99
CA TYR A 153 2.28 8.85 -10.27
C TYR A 153 3.27 8.06 -9.40
N GLN A 154 4.49 8.56 -9.21
CA GLN A 154 5.47 7.95 -8.31
C GLN A 154 5.02 7.99 -6.84
N ASP A 155 4.44 9.09 -6.39
CA ASP A 155 3.94 9.20 -5.03
C ASP A 155 2.71 8.30 -4.81
N ALA A 156 1.84 8.13 -5.81
CA ALA A 156 0.77 7.12 -5.78
C ALA A 156 1.33 5.69 -5.68
N HIS A 157 2.44 5.39 -6.36
CA HIS A 157 3.08 4.07 -6.25
C HIS A 157 3.70 3.84 -4.85
N LYS A 158 4.25 4.88 -4.21
CA LYS A 158 4.71 4.81 -2.82
C LYS A 158 3.55 4.60 -1.85
N ALA A 159 2.42 5.29 -2.06
CA ALA A 159 1.22 5.09 -1.27
C ALA A 159 0.67 3.66 -1.40
N ASN A 160 0.69 3.10 -2.62
CA ASN A 160 0.27 1.72 -2.85
C ASN A 160 1.23 0.70 -2.21
N ALA A 161 2.53 0.95 -2.23
CA ALA A 161 3.52 0.13 -1.52
C ALA A 161 3.31 0.17 0.00
N ALA A 162 2.99 1.33 0.57
CA ALA A 162 2.65 1.46 1.99
C ALA A 162 1.37 0.69 2.35
N LEU A 163 0.33 0.74 1.49
CA LEU A 163 -0.90 -0.05 1.68
C LEU A 163 -0.63 -1.56 1.63
N HIS A 164 0.22 -2.03 0.70
CA HIS A 164 0.64 -3.44 0.68
C HIS A 164 1.35 -3.86 1.96
N ALA A 165 2.25 -3.03 2.49
CA ALA A 165 2.93 -3.30 3.76
C ALA A 165 1.94 -3.36 4.95
N ILE A 166 0.92 -2.51 4.96
CA ILE A 166 -0.15 -2.55 5.96
C ILE A 166 -0.96 -3.85 5.85
N LEU A 167 -1.34 -4.27 4.64
CA LEU A 167 -2.08 -5.51 4.40
C LEU A 167 -1.28 -6.75 4.82
N GLU A 168 0.02 -6.79 4.55
CA GLU A 168 0.91 -7.87 5.03
C GLU A 168 0.97 -7.91 6.56
N PHE A 169 1.03 -6.73 7.20
CA PHE A 169 1.04 -6.63 8.64
C PHE A 169 -0.29 -7.08 9.27
N GLU A 170 -1.43 -6.69 8.69
CA GLU A 170 -2.76 -7.17 9.11
C GLU A 170 -2.90 -8.69 8.96
N ALA A 171 -2.43 -9.26 7.85
CA ALA A 171 -2.44 -10.70 7.64
C ALA A 171 -1.62 -11.43 8.72
N LYS A 172 -0.48 -10.87 9.10
CA LYS A 172 0.37 -11.41 10.18
C LYS A 172 -0.31 -11.30 11.55
N ILE A 173 -0.98 -10.19 11.86
CA ILE A 173 -1.78 -10.04 13.09
C ILE A 173 -2.90 -11.06 13.14
N LYS A 174 -3.63 -11.25 12.03
CA LYS A 174 -4.71 -12.21 11.95
C LYS A 174 -4.23 -13.63 12.27
N LYS A 175 -3.10 -14.04 11.68
CA LYS A 175 -2.47 -15.33 11.98
C LYS A 175 -2.06 -15.44 13.45
N ASN A 176 -1.46 -14.39 14.01
CA ASN A 176 -1.10 -14.37 15.43
C ASN A 176 -2.34 -14.50 16.34
N ASN A 177 -3.43 -13.82 16.01
CA ASN A 177 -4.69 -13.93 16.76
C ASN A 177 -5.29 -15.34 16.68
N GLU A 178 -5.21 -16.00 15.52
CA GLU A 178 -5.60 -17.40 15.39
C GLU A 178 -4.75 -18.32 16.27
N ASP A 179 -3.43 -18.10 16.32
CA ASP A 179 -2.51 -18.87 17.17
C ASP A 179 -2.75 -18.60 18.67
N ILE A 180 -3.04 -17.35 19.05
CA ILE A 180 -3.43 -16.98 20.42
C ILE A 180 -4.73 -17.66 20.81
N ASN A 181 -5.75 -17.65 19.94
CA ASN A 181 -7.03 -18.31 20.24
C ASN A 181 -6.84 -19.82 20.43
N LYS A 182 -6.03 -20.48 19.60
CA LYS A 182 -5.67 -21.89 19.80
C LYS A 182 -4.94 -22.14 21.13
N ALA A 183 -4.06 -21.22 21.53
CA ALA A 183 -3.39 -21.31 22.82
C ALA A 183 -4.38 -21.16 23.99
N ILE A 184 -5.34 -20.23 23.88
CA ILE A 184 -6.41 -20.05 24.87
C ILE A 184 -7.29 -21.29 24.97
N GLU A 185 -7.67 -21.90 23.84
CA GLU A 185 -8.43 -23.16 23.82
C GLU A 185 -7.67 -24.27 24.54
N ARG A 186 -6.38 -24.46 24.24
CA ARG A 186 -5.53 -25.44 24.95
C ARG A 186 -5.42 -25.18 26.45
N VAL A 187 -5.29 -23.91 26.85
CA VAL A 187 -5.24 -23.54 28.27
C VAL A 187 -6.57 -23.87 28.97
N ASN A 188 -7.70 -23.61 28.31
CA ASN A 188 -9.01 -23.97 28.85
C ASN A 188 -9.21 -25.50 28.94
N GLU A 189 -8.73 -26.26 27.95
CA GLU A 189 -8.73 -27.73 28.00
C GLU A 189 -7.89 -28.25 29.17
N LEU A 190 -6.66 -27.74 29.34
CA LEU A 190 -5.79 -28.11 30.46
C LEU A 190 -6.43 -27.76 31.81
N LYS A 191 -7.01 -26.56 31.94
CA LYS A 191 -7.73 -26.16 33.15
C LYS A 191 -8.89 -27.11 33.47
N ASN A 192 -9.66 -27.51 32.46
CA ASN A 192 -10.76 -28.46 32.65
C ASN A 192 -10.25 -29.84 33.09
N GLN A 193 -9.15 -30.32 32.50
CA GLN A 193 -8.50 -31.56 32.93
C GLN A 193 -8.01 -31.46 34.38
N GLU A 194 -7.33 -30.38 34.76
CA GLU A 194 -6.88 -30.16 36.13
C GLU A 194 -8.06 -30.13 37.11
N LEU A 195 -9.15 -29.43 36.78
CA LEU A 195 -10.37 -29.41 37.60
C LEU A 195 -10.96 -30.81 37.81
N LEU A 196 -11.01 -31.64 36.77
CA LEU A 196 -11.46 -33.03 36.90
C LEU A 196 -10.55 -33.84 37.82
N THR A 197 -9.23 -33.74 37.64
CA THR A 197 -8.28 -34.45 38.51
C THR A 197 -8.34 -33.99 39.97
N LEU A 198 -8.56 -32.69 40.21
CA LEU A 198 -8.76 -32.14 41.55
C LEU A 198 -10.06 -32.67 42.17
N HIS A 199 -11.14 -32.72 41.40
CA HIS A 199 -12.40 -33.28 41.87
C HIS A 199 -12.27 -34.76 42.27
N GLU A 200 -11.58 -35.56 41.46
CA GLU A 200 -11.27 -36.96 41.78
C GLU A 200 -10.43 -37.09 43.07
N ARG A 201 -9.39 -36.27 43.22
CA ARG A 201 -8.55 -36.24 44.44
C ARG A 201 -9.36 -35.86 45.67
N LEU A 202 -10.26 -34.88 45.55
CA LEU A 202 -11.13 -34.43 46.64
C LEU A 202 -12.07 -35.56 47.07
N LYS A 203 -12.68 -36.25 46.11
CA LYS A 203 -13.52 -37.43 46.37
C LYS A 203 -12.76 -38.56 47.06
N VAL A 204 -11.51 -38.85 46.65
CA VAL A 204 -10.66 -39.82 47.32
C VAL A 204 -10.32 -39.38 48.74
N SER A 205 -10.02 -38.10 48.96
CA SER A 205 -9.77 -37.53 50.29
C SER A 205 -10.97 -37.69 51.21
N GLU A 206 -12.19 -37.38 50.74
CA GLU A 206 -13.42 -37.57 51.50
C GLU A 206 -13.64 -39.04 51.91
N ILE A 207 -13.35 -39.99 51.01
CA ILE A 207 -13.41 -41.42 51.31
C ILE A 207 -12.38 -41.78 52.40
N ILE A 208 -11.15 -41.30 52.30
CA ILE A 208 -10.10 -41.55 53.30
C ILE A 208 -10.48 -40.96 54.66
N ASP A 209 -11.01 -39.74 54.71
CA ASP A 209 -11.45 -39.11 55.95
C ASP A 209 -12.61 -39.88 56.60
N ASN A 210 -13.53 -40.40 55.80
CA ASN A 210 -14.60 -41.27 56.27
C ASN A 210 -14.06 -42.59 56.84
N LEU A 211 -13.12 -43.24 56.14
CA LEU A 211 -12.46 -44.46 56.62
C LEU A 211 -11.70 -44.21 57.92
N LYS A 212 -10.92 -43.14 58.00
CA LYS A 212 -10.20 -42.73 59.21
C LYS A 212 -11.15 -42.48 60.38
N THR A 213 -12.29 -41.84 60.14
CA THR A 213 -13.32 -41.62 61.16
C THR A 213 -13.91 -42.95 61.64
N MET A 214 -14.15 -43.90 60.73
CA MET A 214 -14.61 -45.24 61.07
C MET A 214 -13.57 -46.02 61.87
N GLU A 215 -12.30 -45.99 61.47
CA GLU A 215 -11.19 -46.61 62.19
C GLU A 215 -11.02 -46.03 63.61
N LEU A 216 -11.12 -44.71 63.76
CA LEU A 216 -11.06 -44.06 65.08
C LEU A 216 -12.22 -44.49 65.97
N LYS A 217 -13.45 -44.58 65.43
CA LYS A 217 -14.60 -45.11 66.18
C LYS A 217 -14.35 -46.55 66.61
N HIS A 218 -13.89 -47.40 65.70
CA HIS A 218 -13.59 -48.79 65.99
C HIS A 218 -12.48 -48.94 67.04
N ALA A 219 -11.41 -48.14 66.96
CA ALA A 219 -10.34 -48.10 67.96
C ALA A 219 -10.85 -47.63 69.33
N LEU A 220 -11.77 -46.67 69.36
CA LEU A 220 -12.39 -46.19 70.61
C LEU A 220 -13.29 -47.26 71.23
N GLU A 221 -14.10 -47.95 70.42
CA GLU A 221 -14.91 -49.08 70.87
C GLU A 221 -14.04 -50.23 71.41
N LEU A 222 -12.97 -50.59 70.69
CA LEU A 222 -12.02 -51.60 71.12
C LEU A 222 -11.34 -51.19 72.43
N ARG A 223 -10.90 -49.93 72.56
CA ARG A 223 -10.35 -49.39 73.81
C ARG A 223 -11.36 -49.51 74.96
N LYS A 224 -12.61 -49.12 74.76
CA LYS A 224 -13.66 -49.26 75.79
C LYS A 224 -13.90 -50.71 76.18
N ALA A 225 -13.90 -51.63 75.21
CA ALA A 225 -14.02 -53.06 75.47
C ALA A 225 -12.83 -53.58 76.31
N THR A 226 -11.60 -53.15 75.98
CA THR A 226 -10.41 -53.50 76.77
C THR A 226 -10.42 -52.88 78.17
N GLU A 227 -10.88 -51.63 78.32
CA GLU A 227 -11.04 -50.99 79.64
C GLU A 227 -12.03 -51.78 80.51
N ARG A 228 -13.19 -52.15 79.97
CA ARG A 228 -14.16 -53.00 80.70
C ARG A 228 -13.57 -54.36 81.08
N ALA A 229 -12.83 -55.00 80.17
CA ALA A 229 -12.19 -56.28 80.46
C ALA A 229 -11.15 -56.15 81.60
N LEU A 230 -10.38 -55.06 81.62
CA LEU A 230 -9.45 -54.75 82.70
C LEU A 230 -10.18 -54.45 84.02
N GLU A 231 -11.28 -53.71 83.99
CA GLU A 231 -12.13 -53.45 85.17
C GLU A 231 -12.66 -54.76 85.76
N TYR A 232 -13.22 -55.66 84.93
CA TYR A 232 -13.67 -56.98 85.37
C TYR A 232 -12.51 -57.80 85.96
N SER A 233 -11.36 -57.83 85.29
CA SER A 233 -10.17 -58.54 85.77
C SER A 233 -9.65 -57.98 87.10
N SER A 234 -9.70 -56.65 87.31
CA SER A 234 -9.30 -56.03 88.57
C SER A 234 -10.28 -56.33 89.71
N ILE A 235 -11.58 -56.38 89.42
CA ILE A 235 -12.60 -56.81 90.40
C ILE A 235 -12.36 -58.26 90.80
N GLU A 236 -12.15 -59.16 89.83
CA GLU A 236 -11.81 -60.56 90.10
C GLU A 236 -10.51 -60.69 90.93
N GLU A 237 -9.49 -59.88 90.65
CA GLU A 237 -8.25 -59.87 91.42
C GLU A 237 -8.48 -59.44 92.88
N ILE A 238 -9.27 -58.40 93.12
CA ILE A 238 -9.65 -57.96 94.48
C ILE A 238 -10.43 -59.07 95.20
N GLU A 239 -11.37 -59.71 94.51
CA GLU A 239 -12.15 -60.81 95.08
C GLU A 239 -11.25 -62.01 95.42
N MET A 240 -10.35 -62.39 94.52
CA MET A 240 -9.35 -63.43 94.74
C MET A 240 -8.44 -63.10 95.94
N ASN A 241 -7.97 -61.85 96.06
CA ASN A 241 -7.17 -61.42 97.21
C ASN A 241 -7.95 -61.51 98.52
N ARG A 242 -9.25 -61.15 98.54
CA ARG A 242 -10.10 -61.35 99.72
C ARG A 242 -10.26 -62.82 100.09
N ILE A 243 -10.42 -63.70 99.10
CA ILE A 243 -10.48 -65.16 99.33
C ILE A 243 -9.16 -65.64 99.93
N LEU A 244 -8.01 -65.21 99.39
CA LEU A 244 -6.69 -65.56 99.93
C LEU A 244 -6.48 -65.07 101.36
N GLU A 245 -6.89 -63.83 101.68
CA GLU A 245 -6.84 -63.32 103.05
C GLU A 245 -7.74 -64.13 104.00
N ALA A 246 -8.96 -64.46 103.58
CA ALA A 246 -9.87 -65.30 104.35
C ALA A 246 -9.28 -66.70 104.58
N GLN A 247 -8.66 -67.28 103.54
CA GLN A 247 -7.96 -68.56 103.63
C GLN A 247 -6.76 -68.49 104.59
N THR A 248 -5.98 -67.40 104.54
CA THR A 248 -4.85 -67.18 105.45
C THR A 248 -5.33 -67.04 106.91
N LYS A 249 -6.42 -66.32 107.15
CA LYS A 249 -7.04 -66.21 108.48
C LYS A 249 -7.58 -67.55 108.97
N LEU A 250 -8.23 -68.33 108.10
CA LEU A 250 -8.66 -69.68 108.43
C LEU A 250 -7.46 -70.55 108.81
N PHE A 251 -6.38 -70.52 108.02
CA PHE A 251 -5.16 -71.23 108.37
C PHE A 251 -4.58 -70.79 109.72
N ALA A 252 -4.53 -69.48 109.99
CA ALA A 252 -4.08 -68.97 111.28
C ALA A 252 -4.98 -69.43 112.45
N TYR A 253 -6.30 -69.43 112.28
CA TYR A 253 -7.23 -69.97 113.28
C TYR A 253 -7.03 -71.47 113.48
N THR A 254 -6.88 -72.24 112.40
CA THR A 254 -6.59 -73.68 112.52
C THR A 254 -5.24 -73.94 113.18
N GLU A 255 -4.22 -73.12 112.91
CA GLU A 255 -2.91 -73.25 113.55
C GLU A 255 -2.99 -72.89 115.04
N GLN A 256 -3.73 -71.83 115.37
CA GLN A 256 -4.01 -71.46 116.76
C GLN A 256 -4.80 -72.55 117.47
N GLU A 257 -5.84 -73.10 116.87
CA GLU A 257 -6.65 -74.18 117.43
C GLU A 257 -5.82 -75.47 117.57
N ILE A 258 -4.95 -75.80 116.62
CA ILE A 258 -3.96 -76.88 116.78
C ILE A 258 -3.04 -76.59 117.96
N ARG A 259 -2.56 -75.35 118.11
CA ARG A 259 -1.68 -74.96 119.22
C ARG A 259 -2.40 -75.05 120.56
N GLU A 260 -3.63 -74.56 120.65
CA GLU A 260 -4.50 -74.65 121.82
C GLU A 260 -4.81 -76.11 122.15
N LEU A 261 -5.13 -76.95 121.16
CA LEU A 261 -5.32 -78.38 121.34
C LEU A 261 -4.04 -79.08 121.79
N VAL A 262 -2.86 -78.69 121.30
CA VAL A 262 -1.56 -79.22 121.77
C VAL A 262 -1.30 -78.79 123.21
N GLU A 263 -1.59 -77.54 123.58
CA GLU A 263 -1.45 -77.03 124.94
C GLU A 263 -2.45 -77.68 125.90
N GLU A 264 -3.68 -77.91 125.46
CA GLU A 264 -4.72 -78.63 126.20
C GLU A 264 -4.36 -80.11 126.33
N ASN A 265 -3.81 -80.76 125.28
CA ASN A 265 -3.26 -82.11 125.38
C ASN A 265 -2.10 -82.16 126.39
N LYS A 266 -1.21 -81.16 126.39
CA LYS A 266 -0.14 -81.04 127.40
C LYS A 266 -0.71 -80.87 128.81
N ARG A 267 -1.72 -80.01 129.00
CA ARG A 267 -2.39 -79.80 130.29
C ARG A 267 -3.08 -81.07 130.79
N LEU A 268 -3.89 -81.71 129.95
CA LEU A 268 -4.58 -82.96 130.27
C LEU A 268 -3.59 -84.09 130.56
N ARG A 269 -2.50 -84.19 129.80
CA ARG A 269 -1.41 -85.15 130.10
C ARG A 269 -0.74 -84.87 131.44
N LYS A 270 -0.60 -83.60 131.82
CA LYS A 270 -0.05 -83.16 133.12
C LYS A 270 -1.00 -83.49 134.29
N GLU A 271 -2.31 -83.41 134.07
CA GLU A 271 -3.34 -83.81 135.04
C GLU A 271 -3.52 -85.34 135.16
N LEU A 272 -3.23 -86.08 134.08
CA LEU A 272 -3.36 -87.55 134.03
C LEU A 272 -2.07 -88.31 134.40
N GLY A 273 -0.99 -87.63 134.77
CA GLY A 273 0.22 -88.25 135.34
C GLY A 273 1.03 -89.16 134.40
N LEU A 274 0.96 -88.93 133.07
CA LEU A 274 1.70 -89.70 132.07
C LEU A 274 3.01 -88.98 131.67
N PRO A 275 4.12 -89.70 131.44
CA PRO A 275 5.41 -89.09 131.12
C PRO A 275 5.39 -88.41 129.73
N GLU A 276 6.03 -87.23 129.65
CA GLU A 276 6.31 -86.55 128.39
C GLU A 276 7.30 -87.40 127.57
N HIS A 277 6.90 -87.81 126.38
CA HIS A 277 7.85 -88.08 125.31
C HIS A 277 7.69 -86.99 124.26
N THR A 278 8.85 -86.43 123.93
CA THR A 278 9.17 -85.47 122.86
C THR A 278 8.33 -85.64 121.62
#